data_AF-A0AAE3KGA6-F1
#
_entry.id   AF-A0AAE3KGA6-F1
#
_cell.length_a   1.000
_cell.length_b   1.000
_cell.length_c   1.000
_cell.angle_alpha   90.00
_cell.angle_beta   90.00
_cell.angle_gamma   90.00
#
_symmetry.space_group_name_H-M   'P 1'
#
loop_
_entity.id
_entity.type
_entity.pdbx_description
1 polymer ?
#
loop_
_entity_poly.entity_id
_entity_poly.type
_entity_poly.pdbx_seq_one_letter_code
_entity_poly.pdbx_strand_id
1 'polypeptide(L)'
;MSEDTADTIGSPGLAGLTDYERGWVGVLDELRGCPAIEVFEDSIMPVTLVAADAAEACAEIERRFGVSLDPAFQRSHLRFSMLGCAWQTVDPWPEQARWPEVHGEFYLSELCSVFENGSPVRPGDGWYWSTPEEHQLLSEFRLFDGSAYGGTGFHGALRIQPGVRNPEIWYSHVKRGHWRLDLDYRGYLDALRVTRGTYGWQYLFADEDALVGDDCEFEVENLTAMLDVFPEWFPEHDYAPLHERLARRLAARER
;
A
#
# COMPACT_ATOMS: atom_id res chain seq x y z
N MET A 1 -38.40 -19.89 -22.99
CA MET A 1 -37.99 -21.04 -22.14
C MET A 1 -36.48 -21.12 -22.28
N SER A 2 -35.82 -20.15 -21.65
CA SER A 2 -34.99 -20.27 -20.44
C SER A 2 -33.56 -20.67 -20.79
N GLU A 3 -32.80 -19.63 -21.17
CA GLU A 3 -31.36 -19.51 -20.96
C GLU A 3 -31.07 -19.77 -19.47
N ASP A 4 -30.28 -20.79 -19.17
CA ASP A 4 -28.81 -20.75 -19.04
C ASP A 4 -28.36 -20.06 -17.74
N THR A 5 -28.24 -20.93 -16.74
CA THR A 5 -27.18 -21.00 -15.72
C THR A 5 -26.60 -19.68 -15.23
N ALA A 6 -27.24 -19.14 -14.20
CA ALA A 6 -26.54 -18.39 -13.16
C ALA A 6 -25.63 -19.36 -12.37
N ASP A 7 -24.41 -19.57 -12.87
CA ASP A 7 -23.34 -20.16 -12.06
C ASP A 7 -22.92 -19.11 -11.02
N THR A 8 -23.41 -19.33 -9.80
CA THR A 8 -22.94 -18.64 -8.61
C THR A 8 -21.50 -19.08 -8.38
N ILE A 9 -20.53 -18.23 -8.72
CA ILE A 9 -19.13 -18.40 -8.33
C ILE A 9 -19.10 -18.29 -6.79
N GLY A 10 -19.26 -19.40 -6.10
CA GLY A 10 -18.98 -19.47 -4.66
C GLY A 10 -17.49 -19.30 -4.46
N SER A 11 -17.05 -18.20 -3.83
CA SER A 11 -15.65 -17.87 -3.53
C SER A 11 -14.90 -19.04 -2.87
N PRO A 12 -14.06 -19.81 -3.61
CA PRO A 12 -13.43 -21.02 -3.08
C PRO A 12 -12.19 -20.76 -2.21
N GLY A 13 -11.86 -19.49 -1.87
CA GLY A 13 -10.51 -19.12 -1.44
C GLY A 13 -10.30 -18.70 0.03
N LEU A 14 -11.33 -18.65 0.87
CA LEU A 14 -11.22 -18.08 2.23
C LEU A 14 -11.02 -19.12 3.35
N ALA A 15 -11.13 -20.42 3.06
CA ALA A 15 -10.84 -21.47 4.02
C ALA A 15 -9.31 -21.61 4.19
N GLY A 16 -8.82 -21.56 5.44
CA GLY A 16 -7.39 -21.75 5.73
C GLY A 16 -6.53 -20.48 5.64
N LEU A 17 -7.13 -19.30 5.70
CA LEU A 17 -6.37 -18.05 5.89
C LEU A 17 -5.60 -18.07 7.20
N THR A 18 -4.46 -17.39 7.22
CA THR A 18 -3.74 -17.07 8.46
C THR A 18 -4.48 -15.98 9.24
N ASP A 19 -4.14 -15.77 10.52
CA ASP A 19 -4.69 -14.64 11.28
C ASP A 19 -4.35 -13.29 10.64
N TYR A 20 -3.18 -13.19 10.02
CA TYR A 20 -2.75 -11.96 9.38
C TYR A 20 -3.56 -11.64 8.12
N GLU A 21 -3.78 -12.65 7.27
CA GLU A 21 -4.65 -12.52 6.08
C GLU A 21 -6.10 -12.25 6.45
N ARG A 22 -6.62 -12.88 7.53
CA ARG A 22 -7.94 -12.54 8.07
C ARG A 22 -8.05 -11.07 8.46
N GLY A 23 -6.99 -10.51 9.05
CA GLY A 23 -6.94 -9.07 9.35
C GLY A 23 -7.09 -8.20 8.11
N TRP A 24 -6.52 -8.61 6.98
CA TRP A 24 -6.67 -7.92 5.70
C TRP A 24 -8.07 -8.04 5.10
N VAL A 25 -8.69 -9.22 5.19
CA VAL A 25 -10.10 -9.38 4.81
C VAL A 25 -10.98 -8.48 5.68
N GLY A 26 -10.71 -8.42 6.99
CA GLY A 26 -11.40 -7.53 7.92
C GLY A 26 -11.29 -6.06 7.54
N VAL A 27 -10.13 -5.59 7.06
CA VAL A 27 -9.96 -4.22 6.55
C VAL A 27 -10.92 -3.90 5.40
N LEU A 28 -11.08 -4.82 4.44
CA LEU A 28 -12.02 -4.63 3.34
C LEU A 28 -13.48 -4.65 3.83
N ASP A 29 -13.80 -5.56 4.76
CA ASP A 29 -15.14 -5.65 5.33
C ASP A 29 -15.51 -4.39 6.13
N GLU A 30 -14.55 -3.82 6.87
CA GLU A 30 -14.72 -2.55 7.58
C GLU A 30 -14.94 -1.38 6.62
N LEU A 31 -14.18 -1.31 5.50
CA LEU A 31 -14.37 -0.29 4.47
C LEU A 31 -15.75 -0.40 3.82
N ARG A 32 -16.17 -1.61 3.42
CA ARG A 32 -17.50 -1.87 2.85
C ARG A 32 -18.64 -1.59 3.82
N GLY A 33 -18.41 -1.84 5.11
CA GLY A 33 -19.40 -1.67 6.17
C GLY A 33 -19.54 -0.24 6.69
N CYS A 34 -18.57 0.64 6.38
CA CYS A 34 -18.57 2.02 6.85
C CYS A 34 -19.58 2.87 6.06
N PRO A 35 -20.63 3.44 6.68
CA PRO A 35 -21.65 4.20 5.97
C PRO A 35 -21.17 5.54 5.42
N ALA A 36 -19.97 5.98 5.82
CA ALA A 36 -19.34 7.19 5.34
C ALA A 36 -18.43 6.96 4.13
N ILE A 37 -18.22 5.70 3.72
CA ILE A 37 -17.29 5.32 2.66
C ILE A 37 -18.04 4.69 1.49
N GLU A 38 -17.65 5.10 0.29
CA GLU A 38 -17.99 4.45 -0.96
C GLU A 38 -16.77 3.67 -1.45
N VAL A 39 -16.91 2.34 -1.58
CA VAL A 39 -15.90 1.48 -2.20
C VAL A 39 -16.22 1.36 -3.69
N PHE A 40 -15.32 1.87 -4.52
CA PHE A 40 -15.46 1.81 -5.98
C PHE A 40 -15.08 0.45 -6.54
N GLU A 41 -13.96 -0.06 -6.02
CA GLU A 41 -13.40 -1.32 -6.42
C GLU A 41 -12.69 -1.96 -5.24
N ASP A 42 -12.87 -3.26 -5.10
CA ASP A 42 -12.05 -4.07 -4.23
C ASP A 42 -11.78 -5.41 -4.89
N SER A 43 -10.73 -6.08 -4.43
CA SER A 43 -10.34 -7.36 -4.99
C SER A 43 -9.57 -8.18 -3.97
N ILE A 44 -9.97 -9.44 -3.85
CA ILE A 44 -9.21 -10.48 -3.17
C ILE A 44 -9.00 -11.59 -4.19
N MET A 45 -7.82 -11.63 -4.80
CA MET A 45 -7.51 -12.67 -5.76
C MET A 45 -7.09 -13.97 -5.04
N PRO A 46 -7.20 -15.13 -5.71
CA PRO A 46 -6.94 -16.41 -5.07
C PRO A 46 -5.55 -16.53 -4.44
N VAL A 47 -5.47 -17.36 -3.40
CA VAL A 47 -4.19 -17.79 -2.83
C VAL A 47 -3.38 -18.53 -3.89
N THR A 48 -2.16 -18.08 -4.16
CA THR A 48 -1.30 -18.77 -5.13
C THR A 48 -0.71 -20.03 -4.49
N LEU A 49 -0.65 -21.13 -5.26
CA LEU A 49 -0.01 -22.36 -4.81
C LEU A 49 1.49 -22.17 -4.57
N VAL A 50 2.12 -21.27 -5.33
CA VAL A 50 3.55 -20.92 -5.21
C VAL A 50 3.84 -20.20 -3.88
N ALA A 51 2.87 -19.45 -3.35
CA ALA A 51 2.97 -18.75 -2.08
C ALA A 51 2.38 -19.52 -0.90
N ALA A 52 1.93 -20.78 -1.09
CA ALA A 52 1.19 -21.51 -0.07
C ALA A 52 1.99 -21.71 1.23
N ASP A 53 3.32 -21.85 1.12
CA ASP A 53 4.27 -21.89 2.22
C ASP A 53 5.17 -20.65 2.20
N ALA A 54 5.02 -19.78 3.20
CA ALA A 54 5.76 -18.54 3.33
C ALA A 54 7.28 -18.75 3.51
N ALA A 55 7.69 -19.84 4.17
CA ALA A 55 9.09 -20.15 4.40
C ALA A 55 9.76 -20.62 3.10
N GLU A 56 9.07 -21.45 2.32
CA GLU A 56 9.53 -21.88 1.00
C GLU A 56 9.62 -20.70 0.03
N ALA A 57 8.59 -19.85 -0.02
CA ALA A 57 8.57 -18.64 -0.85
C ALA A 57 9.75 -17.70 -0.51
N CYS A 58 9.98 -17.42 0.78
CA CYS A 58 11.11 -16.59 1.20
C CYS A 58 12.45 -17.23 0.84
N ALA A 59 12.63 -18.53 1.08
CA ALA A 59 13.88 -19.23 0.75
C ALA A 59 14.17 -19.22 -0.76
N GLU A 60 13.14 -19.35 -1.60
CA GLU A 60 13.27 -19.25 -3.04
C GLU A 60 13.67 -17.84 -3.49
N ILE A 61 13.08 -16.80 -2.89
CA ILE A 61 13.47 -15.41 -3.14
C ILE A 61 14.94 -15.18 -2.75
N GLU A 62 15.35 -15.58 -1.54
CA GLU A 62 16.73 -15.44 -1.08
C GLU A 62 17.72 -16.13 -2.03
N ARG A 63 17.39 -17.37 -2.42
CA ARG A 63 18.22 -18.19 -3.33
C ARG A 63 18.33 -17.57 -4.72
N ARG A 64 17.21 -17.09 -5.29
CA ARG A 64 17.16 -16.61 -6.68
C ARG A 64 17.73 -15.20 -6.83
N PHE A 65 17.55 -14.34 -5.83
CA PHE A 65 17.89 -12.92 -5.91
C PHE A 65 19.11 -12.52 -5.06
N GLY A 66 19.69 -13.45 -4.29
CA GLY A 66 20.91 -13.19 -3.50
C GLY A 66 20.67 -12.19 -2.36
N VAL A 67 19.46 -12.18 -1.81
CA VAL A 67 19.03 -11.33 -0.68
C VAL A 67 18.92 -12.16 0.59
N SER A 68 18.81 -11.49 1.74
CA SER A 68 18.33 -12.13 2.97
C SER A 68 17.10 -11.41 3.50
N LEU A 69 16.01 -12.14 3.67
CA LEU A 69 14.74 -11.64 4.17
C LEU A 69 14.66 -11.87 5.68
N ASP A 70 14.18 -10.87 6.40
CA ASP A 70 13.92 -11.02 7.83
C ASP A 70 12.78 -12.03 8.06
N PRO A 71 12.80 -12.84 9.13
CA PRO A 71 11.66 -13.69 9.49
C PRO A 71 10.30 -12.96 9.59
N ALA A 72 10.29 -11.64 9.77
CA ALA A 72 9.09 -10.81 9.69
C ALA A 72 8.38 -10.88 8.33
N PHE A 73 9.11 -11.11 7.22
CA PHE A 73 8.52 -11.35 5.90
C PHE A 73 7.63 -12.59 5.92
N GLN A 74 8.11 -13.70 6.48
CA GLN A 74 7.35 -14.94 6.58
C GLN A 74 6.07 -14.77 7.40
N ARG A 75 6.15 -14.05 8.53
CA ARG A 75 4.99 -13.81 9.43
C ARG A 75 3.95 -12.87 8.83
N SER A 76 4.32 -12.12 7.81
CA SER A 76 3.51 -11.07 7.18
C SER A 76 3.23 -11.36 5.72
N HIS A 77 3.55 -12.57 5.28
CA HIS A 77 3.40 -13.02 3.91
C HIS A 77 1.92 -13.10 3.55
N LEU A 78 1.52 -12.34 2.53
CA LEU A 78 0.18 -12.38 1.98
C LEU A 78 0.18 -13.33 0.79
N ARG A 79 -0.64 -14.38 0.85
CA ARG A 79 -0.65 -15.40 -0.21
C ARG A 79 -1.64 -15.09 -1.32
N PHE A 80 -2.49 -14.09 -1.14
CA PHE A 80 -3.36 -13.56 -2.19
C PHE A 80 -2.49 -13.13 -3.36
N SER A 81 -2.76 -13.63 -4.57
CA SER A 81 -2.02 -13.17 -5.75
C SER A 81 -2.10 -11.65 -5.92
N MET A 82 -3.21 -11.07 -5.44
CA MET A 82 -3.45 -9.66 -5.32
C MET A 82 -4.52 -9.38 -4.25
N LEU A 83 -4.35 -8.28 -3.53
CA LEU A 83 -5.34 -7.70 -2.63
C LEU A 83 -5.38 -6.19 -2.84
N GLY A 84 -6.54 -5.62 -3.16
CA GLY A 84 -6.63 -4.17 -3.37
C GLY A 84 -7.99 -3.58 -3.04
N CYS A 85 -8.00 -2.27 -2.86
CA CYS A 85 -9.21 -1.47 -2.63
C CYS A 85 -8.98 -0.04 -3.11
N ALA A 86 -9.96 0.53 -3.79
CA ALA A 86 -10.09 1.95 -4.07
C ALA A 86 -11.39 2.46 -3.45
N TRP A 87 -11.30 3.51 -2.64
CA TRP A 87 -12.43 4.03 -1.89
C TRP A 87 -12.31 5.54 -1.68
N GLN A 88 -13.45 6.15 -1.39
CA GLN A 88 -13.52 7.54 -0.96
C GLN A 88 -14.63 7.71 0.08
N THR A 89 -14.69 8.87 0.71
CA THR A 89 -15.87 9.26 1.48
C THR A 89 -17.06 9.48 0.56
N VAL A 90 -18.25 9.01 0.97
CA VAL A 90 -19.50 9.27 0.26
C VAL A 90 -19.65 10.77 0.07
N ASP A 91 -19.67 11.23 -1.17
CA ASP A 91 -19.85 12.64 -1.55
C ASP A 91 -21.28 13.09 -1.18
N PRO A 92 -21.44 13.99 -0.21
CA PRO A 92 -22.71 14.64 -0.02
C PRO A 92 -22.61 15.97 -0.76
N TRP A 93 -23.52 16.21 -1.70
CA TRP A 93 -23.68 17.48 -2.43
C TRP A 93 -23.23 18.68 -1.56
N PRO A 94 -22.39 19.63 -2.06
CA PRO A 94 -21.50 20.48 -1.25
C PRO A 94 -22.13 21.21 -0.04
N GLU A 95 -23.44 21.45 -0.05
CA GLU A 95 -24.18 22.10 1.03
C GLU A 95 -24.62 21.16 2.17
N GLN A 96 -24.40 19.84 2.02
CA GLN A 96 -24.86 18.79 2.93
C GLN A 96 -23.73 17.82 3.32
N ALA A 97 -22.48 18.18 3.01
CA ALA A 97 -21.29 17.38 3.31
C ALA A 97 -21.22 17.04 4.81
N ARG A 98 -21.63 15.81 5.16
CA ARG A 98 -21.57 15.30 6.53
C ARG A 98 -20.13 14.96 6.94
N TRP A 99 -19.27 14.66 5.97
CA TRP A 99 -17.91 14.20 6.17
C TRP A 99 -16.95 15.00 5.29
N PRO A 100 -15.71 15.26 5.76
CA PRO A 100 -14.67 15.80 4.90
C PRO A 100 -14.34 14.80 3.79
N GLU A 101 -13.83 15.32 2.67
CA GLU A 101 -13.41 14.50 1.55
C GLU A 101 -12.14 13.73 1.91
N VAL A 102 -12.21 12.40 1.90
CA VAL A 102 -11.04 11.51 2.11
C VAL A 102 -11.01 10.44 1.04
N HIS A 103 -9.84 10.24 0.46
CA HIS A 103 -9.59 9.24 -0.57
C HIS A 103 -8.50 8.28 -0.17
N GLY A 104 -8.65 7.01 -0.56
CA GLY A 104 -7.62 6.01 -0.34
C GLY A 104 -7.60 4.92 -1.39
N GLU A 105 -6.41 4.38 -1.61
CA GLU A 105 -6.19 3.26 -2.50
C GLU A 105 -5.01 2.43 -2.02
N PHE A 106 -5.11 1.11 -2.20
CA PHE A 106 -3.96 0.21 -2.12
C PHE A 106 -4.13 -0.98 -3.04
N TYR A 107 -3.01 -1.54 -3.46
CA TYR A 107 -2.95 -2.67 -4.37
C TYR A 107 -1.72 -3.52 -4.06
N LEU A 108 -1.88 -4.50 -3.19
CA LEU A 108 -0.83 -5.37 -2.72
C LEU A 108 -0.67 -6.58 -3.65
N SER A 109 0.57 -6.83 -4.05
CA SER A 109 0.97 -8.03 -4.79
C SER A 109 1.73 -9.01 -3.90
N GLU A 110 1.57 -10.30 -4.18
CA GLU A 110 2.32 -11.36 -3.50
C GLU A 110 3.82 -11.25 -3.77
N LEU A 111 4.65 -11.55 -2.76
CA LEU A 111 6.09 -11.30 -2.79
C LEU A 111 6.83 -12.03 -3.92
N CYS A 112 6.57 -13.31 -4.18
CA CYS A 112 7.20 -14.00 -5.30
C CYS A 112 6.91 -13.28 -6.63
N SER A 113 5.66 -12.90 -6.89
CA SER A 113 5.27 -12.10 -8.07
C SER A 113 6.02 -10.76 -8.13
N VAL A 114 6.10 -10.05 -7.00
CA VAL A 114 6.83 -8.78 -6.87
C VAL A 114 8.30 -8.92 -7.30
N PHE A 115 8.96 -9.99 -6.85
CA PHE A 115 10.35 -10.25 -7.20
C PHE A 115 10.52 -10.71 -8.67
N GLU A 116 9.57 -11.48 -9.20
CA GLU A 116 9.57 -11.98 -10.58
C GLU A 116 9.29 -10.91 -11.62
N ASN A 117 8.37 -9.97 -11.33
CA ASN A 117 8.06 -8.84 -12.21
C ASN A 117 9.24 -7.89 -12.37
N GLY A 118 10.17 -7.90 -11.41
CA GLY A 118 11.44 -7.20 -11.50
C GLY A 118 11.35 -5.70 -11.30
N SER A 119 12.33 -4.98 -11.85
CA SER A 119 12.44 -3.53 -11.76
C SER A 119 11.34 -2.82 -12.56
N PRO A 120 10.80 -1.69 -12.07
CA PRO A 120 9.90 -0.84 -12.84
C PRO A 120 10.58 -0.20 -14.06
N VAL A 121 11.91 -0.09 -14.05
CA VAL A 121 12.69 0.36 -15.21
C VAL A 121 12.95 -0.83 -16.13
N ARG A 122 12.39 -0.80 -17.35
CA ARG A 122 12.72 -1.78 -18.40
C ARG A 122 13.71 -1.21 -19.41
N PRO A 123 14.54 -2.06 -20.05
CA PRO A 123 15.39 -1.61 -21.15
C PRO A 123 14.57 -0.99 -22.27
N GLY A 124 14.82 0.28 -22.58
CA GLY A 124 14.12 1.03 -23.62
C GLY A 124 12.90 1.82 -23.13
N ASP A 125 12.54 1.73 -21.84
CA ASP A 125 11.58 2.64 -21.24
C ASP A 125 12.21 4.03 -21.22
N GLY A 126 11.58 4.96 -21.92
CA GLY A 126 12.02 6.33 -22.12
C GLY A 126 11.96 7.20 -20.87
N TRP A 127 12.55 6.75 -19.76
CA TRP A 127 12.90 7.57 -18.60
C TRP A 127 14.03 8.55 -18.97
N TYR A 128 13.86 9.27 -20.09
CA TYR A 128 14.81 10.19 -20.69
C TYR A 128 15.17 11.37 -19.76
N TRP A 129 14.46 11.51 -18.65
CA TRP A 129 14.62 12.56 -17.66
C TRP A 129 15.23 12.08 -16.33
N SER A 130 15.42 10.78 -16.12
CA SER A 130 16.05 10.28 -14.88
C SER A 130 17.58 10.41 -14.97
N THR A 131 18.21 10.84 -13.88
CA THR A 131 19.68 10.80 -13.80
C THR A 131 20.18 9.35 -13.73
N PRO A 132 21.47 9.07 -14.05
CA PRO A 132 22.04 7.74 -13.87
C PRO A 132 21.86 7.17 -12.46
N GLU A 133 21.93 8.03 -11.43
CA GLU A 133 21.73 7.66 -10.03
C GLU A 133 20.28 7.26 -9.75
N GLU A 134 19.31 8.02 -10.27
CA GLU A 134 17.89 7.69 -10.14
C GLU A 134 17.55 6.39 -10.90
N HIS A 135 18.10 6.22 -12.10
CA HIS A 135 17.94 4.99 -12.86
C HIS A 135 18.53 3.78 -12.10
N GLN A 136 19.69 3.94 -11.46
CA GLN A 136 20.26 2.89 -10.62
C GLN A 136 19.33 2.58 -9.43
N LEU A 137 18.87 3.60 -8.70
CA LEU A 137 17.95 3.42 -7.57
C LEU A 137 16.68 2.67 -7.98
N LEU A 138 16.04 3.11 -9.06
CA LEU A 138 14.81 2.49 -9.56
C LEU A 138 15.04 1.06 -10.06
N SER A 139 16.23 0.74 -10.58
CA SER A 139 16.58 -0.63 -10.98
C SER A 139 16.64 -1.62 -9.81
N GLU A 140 16.84 -1.10 -8.59
CA GLU A 140 16.85 -1.86 -7.35
C GLU A 140 15.42 -2.06 -6.78
N PHE A 141 14.42 -1.33 -7.27
CA PHE A 141 13.05 -1.40 -6.74
C PHE A 141 12.30 -2.66 -7.18
N ARG A 142 11.47 -3.18 -6.28
CA ARG A 142 10.41 -4.15 -6.54
C ARG A 142 9.11 -3.57 -5.98
N LEU A 143 8.20 -3.20 -6.87
CA LEU A 143 6.93 -2.56 -6.50
C LEU A 143 5.98 -3.62 -5.95
N PHE A 144 5.49 -3.43 -4.73
CA PHE A 144 4.60 -4.38 -4.05
C PHE A 144 3.26 -3.78 -3.65
N ASP A 145 3.16 -2.45 -3.62
CA ASP A 145 1.94 -1.69 -3.41
C ASP A 145 1.82 -0.60 -4.48
N GLY A 146 0.60 -0.18 -4.80
CA GLY A 146 0.36 0.93 -5.71
C GLY A 146 -1.10 1.33 -5.85
N SER A 147 -1.33 2.26 -6.77
CA SER A 147 -2.63 2.87 -7.08
C SER A 147 -3.09 2.45 -8.49
N ALA A 148 -3.48 1.19 -8.66
CA ALA A 148 -3.80 0.61 -9.97
C ALA A 148 -5.00 1.28 -10.67
N TYR A 149 -5.93 1.84 -9.89
CA TYR A 149 -7.20 2.41 -10.35
C TYR A 149 -7.16 3.93 -10.43
N GLY A 150 -6.60 4.61 -9.43
CA GLY A 150 -6.48 6.07 -9.42
C GLY A 150 -5.40 6.57 -10.38
N GLY A 151 -4.45 5.71 -10.80
CA GLY A 151 -3.38 6.07 -11.72
C GLY A 151 -2.49 7.20 -11.20
N THR A 152 -2.43 7.38 -9.88
CA THR A 152 -1.76 8.52 -9.22
C THR A 152 -0.24 8.48 -9.38
N GLY A 153 0.31 7.31 -9.75
CA GLY A 153 1.74 7.10 -9.94
C GLY A 153 2.48 6.87 -8.62
N PHE A 154 1.75 6.46 -7.58
CA PHE A 154 2.28 6.15 -6.26
C PHE A 154 2.55 4.66 -6.13
N HIS A 155 3.73 4.32 -5.61
CA HIS A 155 4.09 2.92 -5.39
C HIS A 155 4.85 2.74 -4.07
N GLY A 156 4.50 1.69 -3.34
CA GLY A 156 5.33 1.11 -2.31
C GLY A 156 6.35 0.16 -2.96
N ALA A 157 7.63 0.33 -2.62
CA ALA A 157 8.72 -0.44 -3.20
C ALA A 157 9.61 -1.06 -2.13
N LEU A 158 10.03 -2.30 -2.38
CA LEU A 158 11.19 -2.90 -1.72
C LEU A 158 12.43 -2.52 -2.51
N ARG A 159 13.46 -1.98 -1.85
CA ARG A 159 14.76 -1.79 -2.48
C ARG A 159 15.64 -3.00 -2.25
N ILE A 160 15.98 -3.68 -3.34
CA ILE A 160 16.74 -4.92 -3.35
C ILE A 160 18.18 -4.66 -3.73
N GLN A 161 19.08 -4.99 -2.80
CA GLN A 161 20.52 -4.86 -3.00
C GLN A 161 21.21 -6.18 -2.63
N PRO A 162 22.14 -6.69 -3.47
CA PRO A 162 22.87 -7.92 -3.17
C PRO A 162 23.59 -7.84 -1.83
N GLY A 163 23.43 -8.87 -0.99
CA GLY A 163 24.10 -8.97 0.30
C GLY A 163 23.54 -8.06 1.40
N VAL A 164 22.51 -7.25 1.12
CA VAL A 164 21.77 -6.50 2.14
C VAL A 164 20.73 -7.41 2.78
N ARG A 165 20.67 -7.38 4.11
CA ARG A 165 19.61 -8.03 4.89
C ARG A 165 18.51 -7.02 5.13
N ASN A 166 17.26 -7.47 5.05
CA ASN A 166 16.07 -6.64 5.25
C ASN A 166 15.99 -5.48 4.23
N PRO A 167 15.34 -5.69 3.08
CA PRO A 167 15.13 -4.64 2.09
C PRO A 167 14.58 -3.34 2.69
N GLU A 168 15.13 -2.21 2.26
CA GLU A 168 14.57 -0.91 2.63
C GLU A 168 13.17 -0.75 1.99
N ILE A 169 12.26 -0.09 2.70
CA ILE A 169 10.95 0.26 2.15
C ILE A 169 11.00 1.70 1.62
N TRP A 170 10.49 1.89 0.41
CA TRP A 170 10.50 3.16 -0.28
C TRP A 170 9.10 3.53 -0.76
N TYR A 171 8.80 4.83 -0.72
CA TYR A 171 7.66 5.43 -1.38
C TYR A 171 8.15 6.16 -2.63
N SER A 172 7.64 5.75 -3.79
CA SER A 172 7.98 6.32 -5.09
C SER A 172 6.79 7.11 -5.61
N HIS A 173 7.00 8.40 -5.84
CA HIS A 173 6.04 9.31 -6.46
C HIS A 173 6.64 9.87 -7.74
N VAL A 174 6.14 9.44 -8.90
CA VAL A 174 6.74 9.72 -10.22
C VAL A 174 7.08 11.20 -10.45
N LYS A 175 6.26 12.14 -9.97
CA LYS A 175 6.50 13.58 -10.15
C LYS A 175 7.35 14.27 -9.08
N ARG A 176 7.49 13.67 -7.88
CA ARG A 176 8.05 14.38 -6.72
C ARG A 176 9.31 13.70 -6.15
N GLY A 177 9.57 12.45 -6.52
CA GLY A 177 10.77 11.73 -6.15
C GLY A 177 10.48 10.48 -5.33
N HIS A 178 11.52 10.02 -4.64
CA HIS A 178 11.54 8.73 -3.95
C HIS A 178 12.05 8.93 -2.53
N TRP A 179 11.28 8.47 -1.55
CA TRP A 179 11.64 8.59 -0.14
C TRP A 179 11.76 7.23 0.50
N ARG A 180 12.84 7.03 1.24
CA ARG A 180 12.95 5.87 2.14
C ARG A 180 12.00 6.09 3.31
N LEU A 181 11.32 5.03 3.73
CA LEU A 181 10.41 5.05 4.86
C LEU A 181 11.09 4.49 6.11
N ASP A 182 10.77 5.07 7.26
CA ASP A 182 11.09 4.56 8.60
C ASP A 182 10.17 3.38 8.96
N LEU A 183 10.17 2.34 8.10
CA LEU A 183 9.32 1.16 8.20
C LEU A 183 10.07 -0.06 7.65
N ASP A 184 9.88 -1.21 8.30
CA ASP A 184 10.14 -2.51 7.68
C ASP A 184 8.90 -3.00 6.90
N TYR A 185 9.01 -4.13 6.21
CA TYR A 185 7.89 -4.65 5.40
C TYR A 185 6.62 -4.90 6.22
N ARG A 186 6.75 -5.41 7.44
CA ARG A 186 5.59 -5.62 8.32
C ARG A 186 5.03 -4.29 8.79
N GLY A 187 5.88 -3.36 9.21
CA GLY A 187 5.50 -2.01 9.58
C GLY A 187 4.74 -1.29 8.47
N TYR A 188 5.15 -1.46 7.21
CA TYR A 188 4.44 -0.91 6.06
C TYR A 188 3.03 -1.48 5.95
N LEU A 189 2.90 -2.80 5.96
CA LEU A 189 1.60 -3.44 5.87
C LEU A 189 0.70 -3.10 7.07
N ASP A 190 1.26 -3.00 8.27
CA ASP A 190 0.52 -2.62 9.48
C ASP A 190 0.05 -1.17 9.42
N ALA A 191 0.93 -0.25 9.00
CA ALA A 191 0.57 1.14 8.78
C ALA A 191 -0.50 1.27 7.70
N LEU A 192 -0.36 0.56 6.58
CA LEU A 192 -1.32 0.54 5.49
C LEU A 192 -2.70 0.05 5.95
N ARG A 193 -2.75 -0.96 6.83
CA ARG A 193 -4.02 -1.37 7.45
C ARG A 193 -4.60 -0.19 8.22
N VAL A 194 -3.89 0.38 9.19
CA VAL A 194 -4.40 1.49 10.03
C VAL A 194 -4.88 2.69 9.20
N THR A 195 -4.15 3.04 8.15
CA THR A 195 -4.44 4.19 7.28
C THR A 195 -5.38 3.84 6.13
N ARG A 196 -5.74 2.56 5.95
CA ARG A 196 -6.62 2.06 4.88
C ARG A 196 -6.19 2.47 3.46
N GLY A 197 -4.91 2.80 3.25
CA GLY A 197 -4.42 3.30 1.98
C GLY A 197 -4.78 4.77 1.67
N THR A 198 -5.18 5.57 2.65
CA THR A 198 -5.43 7.01 2.47
C THR A 198 -4.28 7.68 1.74
N TYR A 199 -4.53 8.38 0.62
CA TYR A 199 -3.46 8.96 -0.18
C TYR A 199 -2.51 9.84 0.65
N GLY A 200 -1.21 9.64 0.43
CA GLY A 200 -0.15 10.36 1.12
C GLY A 200 0.26 9.78 2.46
N TRP A 201 -0.37 8.71 2.96
CA TRP A 201 -0.06 8.16 4.29
C TRP A 201 1.42 7.79 4.46
N GLN A 202 2.09 7.40 3.38
CA GLN A 202 3.52 7.06 3.37
C GLN A 202 4.39 8.25 3.78
N TYR A 203 3.96 9.49 3.50
CA TYR A 203 4.69 10.68 3.92
C TYR A 203 4.82 10.77 5.45
N LEU A 204 3.88 10.21 6.23
CA LEU A 204 3.96 10.12 7.71
C LEU A 204 5.15 9.28 8.20
N PHE A 205 5.80 8.53 7.31
CA PHE A 205 6.95 7.68 7.61
C PHE A 205 8.20 8.02 6.81
N ALA A 206 8.11 8.95 5.85
CA ALA A 206 9.27 9.50 5.15
C ALA A 206 10.01 10.53 6.02
N ASP A 207 11.16 11.02 5.54
CA ASP A 207 11.89 12.13 6.18
C ASP A 207 11.01 13.40 6.32
N GLU A 208 11.34 14.28 7.26
CA GLU A 208 10.48 15.43 7.63
C GLU A 208 10.26 16.43 6.48
N ASP A 209 11.15 16.46 5.50
CA ASP A 209 11.09 17.32 4.31
C ASP A 209 10.22 16.75 3.18
N ALA A 210 9.75 15.50 3.29
CA ALA A 210 9.00 14.84 2.22
C ALA A 210 7.62 15.46 1.93
N LEU A 211 7.04 16.16 2.92
CA LEU A 211 5.75 16.85 2.81
C LEU A 211 5.90 18.39 2.70
N VAL A 212 7.08 18.87 2.31
CA VAL A 212 7.39 20.29 2.16
C VAL A 212 7.13 20.75 0.73
N GLY A 213 6.47 21.89 0.57
CA GLY A 213 6.16 22.51 -0.71
C GLY A 213 4.66 22.59 -1.02
N ASP A 214 4.30 23.57 -1.86
CA ASP A 214 2.90 23.89 -2.20
C ASP A 214 2.20 22.74 -2.95
N ASP A 215 2.96 21.90 -3.64
CA ASP A 215 2.40 20.78 -4.39
C ASP A 215 1.82 19.68 -3.50
N CYS A 216 2.04 19.68 -2.17
CA CYS A 216 1.55 18.64 -1.23
C CYS A 216 0.25 19.01 -0.50
N GLU A 217 -0.47 20.05 -0.92
CA GLU A 217 -1.72 20.49 -0.26
C GLU A 217 -2.77 19.38 -0.19
N PHE A 218 -2.97 18.65 -1.29
CA PHE A 218 -3.92 17.54 -1.33
C PHE A 218 -3.62 16.47 -0.28
N GLU A 219 -2.37 16.03 -0.15
CA GLU A 219 -2.00 15.02 0.85
C GLU A 219 -2.11 15.55 2.28
N VAL A 220 -1.78 16.82 2.51
CA VAL A 220 -1.97 17.45 3.84
C VAL A 220 -3.45 17.44 4.21
N GLU A 221 -4.32 17.91 3.32
CA GLU A 221 -5.76 17.96 3.54
C GLU A 221 -6.34 16.56 3.75
N ASN A 222 -5.99 15.61 2.89
CA ASN A 222 -6.48 14.24 2.95
C ASN A 222 -6.03 13.52 4.23
N LEU A 223 -4.78 13.71 4.68
CA LEU A 223 -4.28 13.13 5.92
C LEU A 223 -4.89 13.77 7.16
N THR A 224 -5.10 15.09 7.14
CA THR A 224 -5.75 15.80 8.25
C THR A 224 -7.18 15.32 8.40
N ALA A 225 -7.94 15.32 7.29
CA ALA A 225 -9.32 14.85 7.25
C ALA A 225 -9.44 13.38 7.70
N MET A 226 -8.54 12.51 7.23
CA MET A 226 -8.48 11.10 7.66
C MET A 226 -8.29 10.99 9.17
N LEU A 227 -7.33 11.71 9.75
CA LEU A 227 -7.01 11.63 11.18
C LEU A 227 -8.09 12.25 12.08
N ASP A 228 -8.96 13.09 11.52
CA ASP A 228 -10.12 13.64 12.21
C ASP A 228 -11.29 12.65 12.29
N VAL A 229 -11.52 11.84 11.24
CA VAL A 229 -12.71 10.98 11.13
C VAL A 229 -12.46 9.50 11.41
N PHE A 230 -11.26 9.00 11.14
CA PHE A 230 -10.93 7.58 11.35
C PHE A 230 -11.05 7.11 12.80
N PRO A 231 -10.73 7.91 13.83
CA PRO A 231 -10.99 7.50 15.22
C PRO A 231 -12.46 7.22 15.53
N GLU A 232 -13.40 7.84 14.80
CA GLU A 232 -14.84 7.55 14.92
C GLU A 232 -15.23 6.31 14.09
N TRP A 233 -14.73 6.19 12.86
CA TRP A 233 -15.13 5.13 11.94
C TRP A 233 -14.47 3.78 12.22
N PHE A 234 -13.24 3.80 12.74
CA PHE A 234 -12.41 2.63 13.02
C PHE A 234 -11.76 2.74 14.41
N PRO A 235 -12.56 2.77 15.49
CA PRO A 235 -12.11 3.09 16.84
C PRO A 235 -11.15 2.07 17.46
N GLU A 236 -10.95 0.91 16.84
CA GLU A 236 -10.06 -0.15 17.31
C GLU A 236 -8.57 0.19 17.16
N HIS A 237 -8.21 1.22 16.39
CA HIS A 237 -6.82 1.62 16.15
C HIS A 237 -6.42 2.85 16.97
N ASP A 238 -5.15 2.89 17.36
CA ASP A 238 -4.55 4.08 17.97
C ASP A 238 -3.98 5.00 16.90
N TYR A 239 -4.61 6.16 16.71
CA TYR A 239 -4.21 7.19 15.75
C TYR A 239 -3.24 8.23 16.33
N ALA A 240 -2.98 8.24 17.65
CA ALA A 240 -2.11 9.24 18.27
C ALA A 240 -0.70 9.28 17.66
N PRO A 241 -0.03 8.15 17.36
CA PRO A 241 1.27 8.17 16.70
C PRO A 241 1.26 8.80 15.30
N LEU A 242 0.14 8.68 14.57
CA LEU A 242 -0.02 9.27 13.24
C LEU A 242 -0.24 10.79 13.33
N HIS A 243 -1.03 11.24 14.31
CA HIS A 243 -1.17 12.67 14.64
C HIS A 243 0.18 13.32 14.95
N GLU A 244 1.00 12.68 15.80
CA GLU A 244 2.35 13.18 16.12
C GLU A 244 3.27 13.22 14.89
N ARG A 245 3.17 12.23 14.00
CA ARG A 245 3.93 12.20 12.74
C ARG A 245 3.51 13.32 11.81
N LEU A 246 2.21 13.56 11.64
CA LEU A 246 1.70 14.65 10.81
C LEU A 246 2.14 16.01 11.36
N ALA A 247 1.97 16.25 12.67
CA ALA A 247 2.34 17.51 13.31
C ALA A 247 3.82 17.86 13.12
N ARG A 248 4.73 16.88 13.23
CA ARG A 248 6.17 17.10 12.98
C ARG A 248 6.47 17.57 11.55
N ARG A 249 5.76 17.03 10.55
CA ARG A 249 5.94 17.37 9.13
C ARG A 249 5.36 18.73 8.81
N LEU A 250 4.21 19.07 9.38
CA LEU A 250 3.62 20.40 9.25
C LEU A 250 4.53 21.47 9.87
N ALA A 251 5.08 21.22 11.06
CA ALA A 251 6.05 22.11 11.66
C ALA A 251 7.34 22.25 10.81
N ALA A 252 7.75 21.20 10.10
CA ALA A 252 8.89 21.27 9.18
C ALA A 252 8.62 22.12 7.94
N ARG A 253 7.37 22.15 7.45
CA ARG A 253 6.92 22.96 6.31
C ARG A 253 6.91 24.46 6.59
N GLU A 254 6.78 24.86 7.86
CA GLU A 254 6.76 26.27 8.28
C GLU A 254 8.17 26.86 8.51
N ARG A 255 9.23 26.05 8.43
CA ARG A 255 10.63 26.47 8.65
C ARG A 255 11.29 26.96 7.36
#